data_AF-A0A7X8ZZI3-F1
#
_entry.id   AF-A0A7X8ZZI3-F1
#
_cell.length_a   1.000
_cell.length_b   1.000
_cell.length_c   1.000
_cell.angle_alpha   90.00
_cell.angle_beta   90.00
_cell.angle_gamma   90.00
#
_symmetry.space_group_name_H-M   'P 1'
#
loop_
_entity.id
_entity.type
_entity.pdbx_description
1 polymer ?
#
loop_
_entity_poly.entity_id
_entity_poly.type
_entity_poly.pdbx_seq_one_letter_code
_entity_poly.pdbx_strand_id
1 'polypeptide(L)'
;EEQYRVLKPGGMMSCLEMSPAPRDIVKPFSTAYIKYVVPRLANAITQNSDAYEYLSRTSRGFHTADRIEQMMQEAGFVATGYKSLMFGTMAIHWAQKPTA
;
A
#
# COMPACT_ATOMS: atom_id res chain seq x y z
N GLU A 1 4.60 2.88 14.64
CA GLU A 1 4.73 3.13 16.09
C GLU A 1 3.45 2.83 16.87
N GLU A 2 2.33 3.49 16.60
CA GLU A 2 1.12 3.30 17.42
C GLU A 2 0.58 1.85 17.41
N GLN A 3 0.57 1.19 16.24
CA GLN A 3 0.27 -0.24 16.13
C GLN A 3 1.20 -1.12 16.98
N TYR A 4 2.49 -0.77 17.06
CA TYR A 4 3.46 -1.49 17.89
C TYR A 4 3.18 -1.30 19.38
N ARG A 5 2.86 -0.07 19.79
CA ARG A 5 2.56 0.28 21.19
C ARG A 5 1.38 -0.53 21.73
N VAL A 6 0.29 -0.63 20.96
CA VAL A 6 -0.97 -1.26 21.41
C VAL A 6 -0.97 -2.78 21.36
N LEU A 7 -0.10 -3.39 20.55
CA LEU A 7 0.00 -4.86 20.48
C LEU A 7 0.57 -5.45 21.77
N LYS A 8 0.05 -6.61 22.17
CA LYS A 8 0.66 -7.43 23.22
C LYS A 8 1.99 -8.02 22.73
N PRO A 9 2.94 -8.35 23.63
CA PRO A 9 4.14 -9.12 23.25
C PRO A 9 3.75 -10.39 22.47
N GLY A 10 4.48 -10.69 21.40
CA GLY A 10 4.17 -11.79 20.47
C GLY A 10 3.00 -11.54 19.50
N GLY A 11 2.30 -10.39 19.61
CA GLY A 11 1.14 -10.06 18.78
C GLY A 11 1.49 -9.81 17.31
N MET A 12 0.57 -10.18 16.42
CA MET A 12 0.71 -10.00 14.97
C MET A 12 0.03 -8.71 14.48
N MET A 13 0.70 -8.02 13.57
CA MET A 13 0.14 -6.97 12.72
C MET A 13 0.01 -7.51 11.30
N SER A 14 -1.10 -7.22 10.63
CA SER A 14 -1.30 -7.45 9.20
C SER A 14 -2.04 -6.26 8.59
N CYS A 15 -1.60 -5.84 7.42
CA CYS A 15 -2.15 -4.67 6.73
C CYS A 15 -2.19 -4.92 5.22
N LEU A 16 -3.35 -4.72 4.59
CA LEU A 16 -3.47 -4.68 3.13
C LEU A 16 -3.54 -3.21 2.71
N GLU A 17 -2.60 -2.78 1.87
CA GLU A 17 -2.57 -1.40 1.38
C GLU A 17 -2.14 -1.32 -0.08
N MET A 18 -2.51 -0.24 -0.75
CA MET A 18 -2.01 0.10 -2.07
C MET A 18 -0.55 0.53 -1.98
N SER A 19 0.26 0.04 -2.92
CA SER A 19 1.66 0.42 -3.02
C SER A 19 1.97 0.89 -4.44
N PRO A 20 2.82 1.92 -4.62
CA PRO A 20 3.30 2.25 -5.94
C PRO A 20 3.98 1.02 -6.55
N ALA A 21 3.54 0.64 -7.76
CA ALA A 21 4.11 -0.50 -8.45
C ALA A 21 5.64 -0.34 -8.60
N PRO A 22 6.42 -1.43 -8.45
CA PRO A 22 7.86 -1.41 -8.72
C PRO A 22 8.14 -0.88 -10.13
N ARG A 23 9.34 -0.31 -10.33
CA ARG A 23 9.73 0.39 -11.57
C ARG A 23 9.89 -0.51 -12.80
N ASP A 24 9.31 -1.72 -12.78
CA ASP A 24 9.38 -2.70 -13.85
C ASP A 24 8.32 -2.49 -14.94
N ILE A 25 8.45 -3.30 -15.99
CA ILE A 25 7.74 -3.33 -17.29
C ILE A 25 6.21 -3.12 -17.22
N VAL A 26 5.59 -3.30 -16.04
CA VAL A 26 4.16 -3.09 -15.80
C VAL A 26 3.80 -1.62 -15.55
N LYS A 27 4.77 -0.76 -15.17
CA LYS A 27 4.57 0.67 -14.94
C LYS A 27 3.93 1.41 -16.13
N PRO A 28 4.35 1.23 -17.40
CA PRO A 28 3.68 1.90 -18.53
C PRO A 28 2.22 1.45 -18.70
N PHE A 29 1.91 0.16 -18.51
CA PHE A 29 0.55 -0.36 -18.62
C PHE A 29 -0.36 0.10 -17.48
N SER A 30 0.12 0.05 -16.23
CA SER A 30 -0.65 0.54 -15.08
C SER A 30 -0.83 2.05 -15.14
N THR A 31 0.20 2.79 -15.57
CA THR A 31 0.12 4.25 -15.78
C THR A 31 -0.88 4.58 -16.88
N ALA A 32 -0.89 3.84 -18.00
CA ALA A 32 -1.86 4.04 -19.07
C ALA A 32 -3.29 3.71 -18.61
N TYR A 33 -3.49 2.62 -17.88
CA TYR A 33 -4.80 2.26 -17.31
C TYR A 33 -5.31 3.34 -16.36
N ILE A 34 -4.48 3.81 -15.42
CA ILE A 34 -4.83 4.89 -14.50
C ILE A 34 -5.06 6.21 -15.23
N LYS A 35 -4.29 6.52 -16.28
CA LYS A 35 -4.40 7.79 -17.01
C LYS A 35 -5.59 7.85 -17.96
N TYR A 36 -5.94 6.74 -18.60
CA TYR A 36 -6.92 6.72 -19.69
C TYR A 36 -8.23 6.00 -19.33
N VAL A 37 -8.20 4.97 -18.49
CA VAL A 37 -9.38 4.15 -18.17
C VAL A 37 -10.07 4.65 -16.91
N VAL A 38 -9.31 4.91 -15.84
CA VAL A 38 -9.87 5.36 -14.55
C VAL A 38 -10.67 6.68 -14.67
N PRO A 39 -10.24 7.73 -15.38
CA PRO A 39 -11.03 8.97 -15.47
C PRO A 39 -12.34 8.77 -16.25
N ARG A 40 -12.33 7.88 -17.24
CA ARG A 40 -13.54 7.56 -18.03
C ARG A 40 -14.55 6.76 -17.20
N LEU A 41 -14.08 5.81 -16.39
CA LEU A 41 -14.92 5.08 -15.44
C LEU A 41 -15.43 5.99 -14.31
N ALA A 42 -14.58 6.86 -13.76
CA ALA A 42 -14.96 7.82 -12.72
C ALA A 42 -16.08 8.77 -13.20
N ASN A 43 -15.94 9.30 -14.42
CA ASN A 43 -16.97 10.14 -15.06
C ASN A 43 -18.26 9.37 -15.38
N ALA A 44 -18.18 8.06 -15.62
CA ALA A 44 -19.34 7.23 -15.94
C ALA A 44 -20.12 6.76 -14.69
N ILE A 45 -19.44 6.60 -13.55
CA ILE A 45 -20.04 6.01 -12.34
C ILE A 45 -20.44 7.08 -11.31
N THR A 46 -19.75 8.23 -11.26
CA THR A 46 -19.97 9.24 -10.20
C THR A 46 -19.99 10.67 -10.73
N GLN A 47 -20.89 11.51 -10.19
CA GLN A 47 -20.83 12.97 -10.37
C GLN A 47 -19.75 13.64 -9.47
N ASN A 48 -18.93 12.87 -8.75
CA ASN A 48 -18.00 13.37 -7.74
C ASN A 48 -16.55 13.00 -8.10
N SER A 49 -16.03 13.67 -9.13
CA SER A 49 -14.66 13.53 -9.65
C SER A 49 -13.58 13.63 -8.58
N ASP A 50 -13.83 14.46 -7.57
CA ASP A 50 -12.82 14.88 -6.59
C ASP A 50 -12.38 13.73 -5.68
N ALA A 51 -13.30 12.82 -5.35
CA ALA A 51 -13.00 11.64 -4.53
C ALA A 51 -12.07 10.65 -5.26
N TYR A 52 -12.29 10.45 -6.56
CA TYR A 52 -11.45 9.58 -7.39
C TYR A 52 -10.08 10.22 -7.67
N GLU A 53 -10.05 11.53 -7.87
CA GLU A 53 -8.80 12.28 -8.00
C GLU A 53 -7.99 12.23 -6.71
N TYR A 54 -8.63 12.39 -5.55
CA TYR A 54 -8.01 12.23 -4.24
C TYR A 54 -7.37 10.84 -4.10
N LEU A 55 -8.14 9.77 -4.36
CA LEU A 55 -7.65 8.38 -4.31
C LEU A 55 -6.45 8.17 -5.24
N SER A 56 -6.52 8.65 -6.48
CA SER A 56 -5.43 8.53 -7.45
C SER A 56 -4.17 9.30 -7.03
N ARG A 57 -4.35 10.47 -6.40
CA ARG A 57 -3.25 11.32 -5.94
C ARG A 57 -2.56 10.73 -4.71
N THR A 58 -3.33 10.30 -3.71
CA THR A 58 -2.77 9.73 -2.48
C THR A 58 -2.10 8.39 -2.72
N SER A 59 -2.68 7.53 -3.56
CA SER A 59 -2.09 6.22 -3.90
C SER A 59 -0.72 6.34 -4.57
N ARG A 60 -0.49 7.39 -5.36
CA ARG A 60 0.82 7.64 -6.00
C ARG A 60 1.87 8.22 -5.05
N GLY A 61 1.43 8.99 -4.05
CA GLY A 61 2.30 9.59 -3.05
C GLY A 61 2.63 8.67 -1.88
N PHE A 62 2.05 7.46 -1.85
CA PHE A 62 2.22 6.53 -0.74
C PHE A 62 3.58 5.81 -0.77
N HIS A 63 3.91 5.15 0.33
CA HIS A 63 5.16 4.42 0.47
C HIS A 63 5.17 3.12 -0.35
N THR A 64 6.35 2.77 -0.88
CA THR A 64 6.58 1.45 -1.48
C THR A 64 6.49 0.35 -0.42
N ALA A 65 6.19 -0.88 -0.84
CA ALA A 65 6.09 -2.01 0.08
C ALA A 65 7.39 -2.20 0.89
N ASP A 66 8.55 -2.06 0.24
CA ASP A 66 9.85 -2.07 0.93
C ASP A 66 9.98 -0.99 2.00
N ARG A 67 9.52 0.24 1.69
CA ARG A 67 9.60 1.34 2.66
C ARG A 67 8.67 1.09 3.84
N ILE A 68 7.48 0.54 3.62
CA ILE A 68 6.56 0.16 4.69
C ILE A 68 7.19 -0.93 5.56
N GLU A 69 7.83 -1.94 4.96
CA GLU A 69 8.55 -2.96 5.71
C GLU A 69 9.66 -2.36 6.58
N GLN A 70 10.48 -1.48 6.01
CA GLN A 70 11.52 -0.78 6.75
C GLN A 70 10.93 0.04 7.91
N MET A 71 9.80 0.71 7.71
CA MET A 71 9.10 1.45 8.78
C MET A 71 8.59 0.52 9.90
N MET A 72 8.19 -0.72 9.58
CA MET A 72 7.85 -1.72 10.60
C MET A 72 9.08 -2.11 11.44
N GLN A 73 10.22 -2.33 10.78
CA GLN A 73 11.49 -2.63 11.45
C GLN A 73 11.97 -1.46 12.32
N GLU A 74 11.93 -0.23 11.80
CA GLU A 74 12.23 1.01 12.52
C GLU A 74 11.35 1.18 13.78
N ALA A 75 10.09 0.73 13.72
CA ALA A 75 9.16 0.76 14.85
C ALA A 75 9.39 -0.36 15.90
N GLY A 76 10.34 -1.28 15.66
CA GLY A 76 10.69 -2.37 16.58
C GLY A 76 9.99 -3.70 16.33
N PHE A 77 9.23 -3.84 15.23
CA PHE A 77 8.68 -5.13 14.86
C PHE A 77 9.77 -6.10 14.37
N VAL A 78 9.52 -7.39 14.55
CA VAL A 78 10.33 -8.50 14.04
C VAL A 78 9.50 -9.38 13.09
N ALA A 79 10.15 -10.33 12.40
CA ALA A 79 9.51 -11.21 11.43
C ALA A 79 8.65 -10.43 10.42
N THR A 80 9.18 -9.30 9.94
CA THR A 80 8.50 -8.45 8.96
C THR A 80 8.52 -9.11 7.60
N GLY A 81 7.52 -8.78 6.79
CA GLY A 81 7.51 -9.14 5.39
C GLY A 81 6.28 -8.60 4.68
N TYR A 82 6.25 -8.80 3.38
CA TYR A 82 5.08 -8.49 2.58
C TYR A 82 4.92 -9.41 1.38
N LYS A 83 3.71 -9.44 0.83
CA LYS A 83 3.39 -10.12 -0.43
C LYS A 83 2.70 -9.14 -1.37
N SER A 84 3.34 -8.87 -2.48
CA SER A 84 2.77 -8.05 -3.56
C SER A 84 1.65 -8.79 -4.29
N LEU A 85 0.61 -8.04 -4.63
CA LEU A 85 -0.56 -8.46 -5.40
C LEU A 85 -0.76 -7.50 -6.57
N MET A 86 -1.59 -7.90 -7.55
CA MET A 86 -1.99 -7.04 -8.67
C MET A 86 -0.80 -6.35 -9.35
N PHE A 87 0.23 -7.13 -9.69
CA PHE A 87 1.47 -6.65 -10.31
C PHE A 87 2.21 -5.57 -9.50
N GLY A 88 2.11 -5.64 -8.17
CA GLY A 88 2.79 -4.73 -7.25
C GLY A 88 2.03 -3.44 -6.94
N THR A 89 0.79 -3.29 -7.40
CA THR A 89 -0.05 -2.13 -7.05
C THR A 89 -0.68 -2.25 -5.66
N MET A 90 -0.62 -3.43 -5.04
CA MET A 90 -1.11 -3.71 -3.69
C MET A 90 -0.13 -4.63 -2.96
N ALA A 91 -0.08 -4.55 -1.64
CA ALA A 91 0.72 -5.45 -0.82
C ALA A 91 0.01 -5.79 0.49
N ILE A 92 0.10 -7.06 0.89
CA ILE A 92 -0.22 -7.51 2.25
C ILE A 92 1.07 -7.49 3.05
N HIS A 93 1.14 -6.67 4.08
CA HIS A 93 2.23 -6.58 5.03
C HIS A 93 1.90 -7.39 6.28
N TRP A 94 2.93 -7.99 6.89
CA TRP A 94 2.83 -8.59 8.21
C TRP A 94 4.07 -8.30 9.04
N ALA A 95 3.89 -8.34 10.36
CA ALA A 95 4.93 -8.12 11.33
C ALA A 95 4.52 -8.69 12.70
N GLN A 96 5.49 -9.03 13.54
CA GLN A 96 5.26 -9.53 14.90
C GLN A 96 5.93 -8.63 15.94
N LYS A 97 5.23 -8.32 17.02
CA LYS A 97 5.84 -7.66 18.18
C LYS A 97 6.70 -8.67 18.94
N PRO A 98 7.95 -8.36 19.33
CA PRO A 98 8.77 -9.25 20.15
C PRO A 98 8.05 -9.75 21.41
N THR A 99 8.37 -10.98 21.82
CA THR A 99 7.80 -11.61 23.03
C THR A 99 8.48 -11.14 24.33
N ALA A 100 9.68 -10.56 24.22
CA ALA A 100 10.50 -10.04 25.32
C ALA A 100 11.04 -8.66 24.96
#